data_AF-A0A2H0PF73-F1
#
_entry.id   AF-A0A2H0PF73-F1
#
_cell.length_a   1.000
_cell.length_b   1.000
_cell.length_c   1.000
_cell.angle_alpha   90.00
_cell.angle_beta   90.00
_cell.angle_gamma   90.00
#
_symmetry.space_group_name_H-M   'P 1'
#
loop_
_entity.id
_entity.type
_entity.pdbx_description
1 polymer ?
#
loop_
_entity_poly.entity_id
_entity_poly.type
_entity_poly.pdbx_seq_one_letter_code
_entity_poly.pdbx_strand_id
1 'polypeptide(L)'
;MIHLRVLVPLIMLMLVACTGRQIPKYNAKAGKGGYHTVKPGETLWEIARNNHITAQQIAEWNNIQDPDKVSAGMRIYIPKGRGAGSRKQKRYDAPLAFDRERFQWPVKGYVISGFGMRDGSRHDGVDIKASSGSPIYAAGDGDVVYVGSLRGYGNLIIIRHADRYYTTYAHNSKNIVKLGEHVKAGELIALVGATGRATGPHLHFEVRVGATARNPLFFMPTENNATASAKKSNSSPRVRKGHYTPKKKVDKRGRRRR
;
A
#
# COMPACT_ATOMS: atom_id res chain seq x y z
N MET A 1 -2.01 -31.30 74.05
CA MET A 1 -2.95 -30.27 73.55
C MET A 1 -2.15 -29.06 73.12
N ILE A 2 -2.17 -28.71 71.84
CA ILE A 2 -2.12 -27.35 71.23
C ILE A 2 -1.90 -27.60 69.72
N HIS A 3 -2.95 -27.36 68.94
CA HIS A 3 -2.94 -27.43 67.47
C HIS A 3 -2.25 -26.17 66.92
N LEU A 4 -1.13 -26.33 66.19
CA LEU A 4 -0.55 -25.23 65.43
C LEU A 4 -1.05 -25.29 63.98
N ARG A 5 -1.75 -24.22 63.61
CA ARG A 5 -2.56 -24.09 62.40
C ARG A 5 -1.69 -24.04 61.14
N VAL A 6 -2.06 -24.84 60.16
CA VAL A 6 -1.57 -24.83 58.78
C VAL A 6 -1.91 -23.48 58.14
N LEU A 7 -0.90 -22.70 57.79
CA LEU A 7 -1.05 -21.49 56.96
C LEU A 7 -0.86 -21.90 55.49
N VAL A 8 -1.96 -22.09 54.77
CA VAL A 8 -1.94 -22.26 53.31
C VAL A 8 -1.79 -20.88 52.68
N PRO A 9 -0.72 -20.57 51.91
CA PRO A 9 -0.70 -19.35 51.14
C PRO A 9 -1.69 -19.51 49.98
N LEU A 10 -2.75 -18.71 50.02
CA LEU A 10 -3.70 -18.47 48.94
C LEU A 10 -2.92 -17.84 47.77
N ILE A 11 -2.36 -18.67 46.87
CA ILE A 11 -1.79 -18.20 45.62
C ILE A 11 -2.96 -17.65 44.79
N MET A 12 -3.02 -16.32 44.77
CA MET A 12 -3.95 -15.52 43.99
C MET A 12 -3.78 -15.88 42.51
N LEU A 13 -4.67 -16.72 42.01
CA LEU A 13 -4.81 -17.05 40.59
C LEU A 13 -5.18 -15.76 39.86
N MET A 14 -4.18 -15.05 39.34
CA MET A 14 -4.41 -13.96 38.39
C MET A 14 -5.03 -14.56 37.13
N LEU A 15 -6.36 -14.51 37.07
CA LEU A 15 -7.12 -14.64 35.84
C LEU A 15 -6.69 -13.49 34.93
N VAL A 16 -5.66 -13.74 34.12
CA VAL A 16 -5.39 -12.93 32.94
C VAL A 16 -6.60 -13.11 32.05
N ALA A 17 -7.53 -12.15 32.16
CA ALA A 17 -8.60 -11.98 31.21
C ALA A 17 -7.93 -11.70 29.86
N CYS A 18 -7.70 -12.74 29.07
CA CYS A 18 -7.48 -12.62 27.64
C CYS A 18 -8.75 -11.98 27.07
N THR A 19 -8.81 -10.65 27.07
CA THR A 19 -9.81 -9.92 26.30
C THR A 19 -9.57 -10.33 24.86
N GLY A 20 -10.41 -11.25 24.35
CA GLY A 20 -10.38 -11.70 22.97
C GLY A 20 -10.43 -10.48 22.09
N ARG A 21 -9.27 -10.09 21.55
CA ARG A 21 -9.11 -8.86 20.79
C ARG A 21 -9.90 -9.06 19.51
N GLN A 22 -11.07 -8.42 19.43
CA GLN A 22 -12.02 -8.62 18.35
C GLN A 22 -11.32 -8.37 17.01
N ILE A 23 -11.21 -9.43 16.19
CA ILE A 23 -10.87 -9.30 14.78
C ILE A 23 -11.98 -8.42 14.16
N PRO A 24 -11.66 -7.31 13.48
CA PRO A 24 -12.69 -6.50 12.85
C PRO A 24 -13.48 -7.39 11.90
N LYS A 25 -14.76 -7.63 12.22
CA LYS A 25 -15.65 -8.44 11.39
C LYS A 25 -15.71 -7.80 10.00
N TYR A 26 -15.22 -8.52 8.99
CA TYR A 26 -15.25 -8.09 7.59
C TYR A 26 -16.71 -7.96 7.14
N ASN A 27 -17.25 -6.75 7.20
CA ASN A 27 -18.57 -6.46 6.67
C ASN A 27 -18.56 -5.09 6.02
N ALA A 28 -18.43 -5.07 4.70
CA ALA A 28 -18.46 -3.86 3.89
C ALA A 28 -19.45 -3.99 2.73
N LYS A 29 -20.75 -3.96 3.01
CA LYS A 29 -21.71 -3.45 2.02
C LYS A 29 -21.64 -1.93 2.00
N ALA A 30 -20.58 -1.39 1.39
CA ALA A 30 -20.53 0.01 0.98
C ALA A 30 -21.41 0.19 -0.27
N GLY A 31 -22.33 1.16 -0.27
CA GLY A 31 -23.11 1.49 -1.47
C GLY A 31 -22.22 1.94 -2.63
N LYS A 32 -22.67 1.74 -3.87
CA LYS A 32 -21.89 2.04 -5.08
C LYS A 32 -21.64 3.55 -5.19
N GLY A 33 -20.37 3.98 -5.16
CA GLY A 33 -19.95 5.32 -5.59
C GLY A 33 -20.02 5.49 -7.12
N GLY A 34 -19.61 6.64 -7.66
CA GLY A 34 -19.76 6.98 -9.08
C GLY A 34 -18.51 7.63 -9.69
N TYR A 35 -18.46 7.75 -11.01
CA TYR A 35 -17.40 8.48 -11.71
C TYR A 35 -17.81 9.94 -11.94
N HIS A 36 -16.84 10.85 -11.79
CA HIS A 36 -16.95 12.27 -12.07
C HIS A 36 -15.89 12.67 -13.10
N THR A 37 -16.27 13.52 -14.05
CA THR A 37 -15.32 14.13 -14.99
C THR A 37 -14.97 15.52 -14.49
N VAL A 38 -13.69 15.74 -14.19
CA VAL A 38 -13.18 17.01 -13.64
C VAL A 38 -13.48 18.14 -14.62
N LYS A 39 -14.12 19.20 -14.12
CA LYS A 39 -14.45 20.39 -14.93
C LYS A 39 -13.23 21.33 -15.04
N PRO A 40 -13.18 22.20 -16.07
CA PRO A 40 -12.17 23.26 -16.13
C PRO A 40 -12.13 24.10 -14.85
N GLY A 41 -10.94 24.24 -14.26
CA GLY A 41 -10.72 24.99 -13.01
C GLY A 41 -11.09 24.25 -11.72
N GLU A 42 -11.70 23.07 -11.80
CA GLU A 42 -12.13 22.31 -10.63
C GLU A 42 -10.97 21.57 -9.96
N THR A 43 -10.83 21.75 -8.65
CA THR A 43 -9.76 21.11 -7.85
C THR A 43 -10.25 19.85 -7.14
N LEU A 44 -9.30 18.99 -6.71
CA LEU A 44 -9.61 17.81 -5.90
C LEU A 44 -10.40 18.15 -4.62
N TRP A 45 -10.08 19.29 -3.98
CA TRP A 45 -10.73 19.76 -2.76
C TRP A 45 -12.15 20.27 -3.00
N GLU A 46 -12.40 20.95 -4.11
CA GLU A 46 -13.76 21.37 -4.49
C GLU A 46 -14.65 20.16 -4.76
N ILE A 47 -14.13 19.17 -5.50
CA ILE A 47 -14.86 17.92 -5.75
C ILE A 47 -15.16 17.20 -4.42
N ALA A 48 -14.17 17.10 -3.53
CA ALA A 48 -14.31 16.52 -2.21
C ALA A 48 -15.42 17.21 -1.40
N ARG A 49 -15.39 18.54 -1.33
CA ARG A 49 -16.36 19.38 -0.62
C ARG A 49 -17.78 19.19 -1.15
N ASN A 50 -17.95 19.22 -2.47
CA ASN A 50 -19.24 19.08 -3.15
C ASN A 50 -19.84 17.67 -2.97
N ASN A 51 -18.99 16.66 -2.77
CA ASN A 51 -19.41 15.27 -2.58
C ASN A 51 -19.40 14.83 -1.11
N HIS A 52 -19.17 15.75 -0.18
CA HIS A 52 -19.13 15.50 1.26
C HIS A 52 -18.17 14.39 1.69
N ILE A 53 -17.07 14.23 0.96
CA ILE A 53 -16.02 13.25 1.21
C ILE A 53 -14.67 13.96 1.30
N THR A 54 -13.68 13.37 1.96
CA THR A 54 -12.37 14.01 2.08
C THR A 54 -11.57 13.91 0.77
N ALA A 55 -10.74 14.92 0.48
CA ALA A 55 -9.81 14.88 -0.65
C ALA A 55 -8.89 13.65 -0.54
N GLN A 56 -8.48 13.28 0.68
CA GLN A 56 -7.74 12.05 0.97
C GLN A 56 -8.42 10.79 0.46
N GLN A 57 -9.72 10.63 0.70
CA GLN A 57 -10.45 9.45 0.24
C GLN A 57 -10.54 9.43 -1.29
N ILE A 58 -10.80 10.56 -1.93
CA ILE A 58 -10.79 10.61 -3.40
C ILE A 58 -9.39 10.28 -3.92
N ALA A 59 -8.35 10.87 -3.32
CA ALA A 59 -6.97 10.67 -3.72
C ALA A 59 -6.58 9.19 -3.68
N GLU A 60 -6.88 8.50 -2.57
CA GLU A 60 -6.55 7.08 -2.40
C GLU A 60 -7.23 6.21 -3.43
N TRP A 61 -8.53 6.41 -3.66
CA TRP A 61 -9.34 5.63 -4.60
C TRP A 61 -8.97 5.84 -6.07
N ASN A 62 -8.28 6.93 -6.37
CA ASN A 62 -7.83 7.28 -7.72
C ASN A 62 -6.31 7.23 -7.85
N ASN A 63 -5.59 6.76 -6.83
CA ASN A 63 -4.13 6.75 -6.78
C ASN A 63 -3.48 8.13 -7.08
N ILE A 64 -4.11 9.21 -6.63
CA ILE A 64 -3.62 10.58 -6.80
C ILE A 64 -2.69 10.91 -5.63
N GLN A 65 -1.38 10.77 -5.84
CA GLN A 65 -0.38 11.16 -4.83
C GLN A 65 -0.10 12.66 -4.81
N ASP A 66 -0.41 13.33 -5.92
CA ASP A 66 -0.20 14.75 -6.10
C ASP A 66 -1.53 15.38 -6.59
N PRO A 67 -2.25 16.10 -5.73
CA PRO A 67 -3.52 16.72 -6.08
C PRO A 67 -3.44 17.68 -7.26
N ASP A 68 -2.29 18.33 -7.46
CA ASP A 68 -2.12 19.35 -8.50
C ASP A 68 -2.09 18.73 -9.90
N LYS A 69 -1.97 17.39 -9.97
CA LYS A 69 -2.09 16.64 -11.23
C LYS A 69 -3.54 16.37 -11.64
N VAL A 70 -4.52 16.75 -10.82
CA VAL A 70 -5.93 16.67 -11.18
C VAL A 70 -6.23 17.75 -12.21
N SER A 71 -6.59 17.33 -13.42
CA SER A 71 -6.78 18.22 -14.57
C SER A 71 -8.17 18.05 -15.18
N ALA A 72 -8.65 19.10 -15.83
CA ALA A 72 -9.92 19.09 -16.56
C ALA A 72 -9.99 17.91 -17.55
N GLY A 73 -11.15 17.26 -17.63
CA GLY A 73 -11.38 16.07 -18.44
C GLY A 73 -10.94 14.75 -17.80
N MET A 74 -10.18 14.78 -16.70
CA MET A 74 -9.82 13.57 -15.96
C MET A 74 -11.08 12.91 -15.39
N ARG A 75 -11.24 11.60 -15.60
CA ARG A 75 -12.31 10.82 -14.98
C ARG A 75 -11.81 10.23 -13.66
N ILE A 76 -12.44 10.60 -12.56
CA ILE A 76 -12.10 10.12 -11.22
C ILE A 76 -13.30 9.44 -10.56
N TYR A 77 -13.04 8.39 -9.78
CA TYR A 77 -14.02 7.71 -8.96
C TYR A 77 -14.25 8.45 -7.64
N ILE A 78 -15.50 8.74 -7.32
CA ILE A 78 -15.92 9.31 -6.05
C ILE A 78 -16.57 8.19 -5.23
N PRO A 79 -15.88 7.64 -4.22
CA PRO A 79 -16.44 6.58 -3.39
C PRO A 79 -17.60 7.13 -2.56
N LYS A 80 -18.57 6.27 -2.23
CA LYS A 80 -19.65 6.65 -1.32
C LYS A 80 -19.10 6.72 0.11
N GLY A 81 -18.96 7.92 0.65
CA GLY A 81 -18.61 8.12 2.05
C GLY A 81 -19.83 7.98 2.96
N ARG A 82 -19.69 7.30 4.10
CA ARG A 82 -20.41 7.75 5.29
C ARG A 82 -19.75 9.06 5.68
N GLY A 83 -20.43 10.18 5.43
CA GLY A 83 -19.90 11.50 5.75
C GLY A 83 -19.36 11.53 7.18
N ALA A 84 -18.19 12.14 7.36
CA ALA A 84 -17.70 12.48 8.68
C ALA A 84 -18.83 13.21 9.42
N GLY A 85 -19.32 12.65 10.53
CA GLY A 85 -20.38 13.28 11.33
C GLY A 85 -20.03 14.74 11.64
N SER A 86 -21.04 15.61 11.56
CA SER A 86 -21.24 17.03 11.99
C SER A 86 -20.06 18.02 12.20
N ARG A 87 -18.80 17.67 11.94
CA ARG A 87 -17.62 18.55 12.04
C ARG A 87 -17.11 18.87 10.62
N LYS A 88 -17.97 19.53 9.84
CA LYS A 88 -18.09 19.35 8.38
C LYS A 88 -17.34 20.32 7.46
N GLN A 89 -16.42 21.20 7.91
CA GLN A 89 -15.69 22.07 6.98
C GLN A 89 -14.17 21.86 7.00
N LYS A 90 -13.52 21.99 8.16
CA LYS A 90 -12.06 21.83 8.33
C LYS A 90 -11.50 20.46 7.88
N ARG A 91 -12.36 19.45 7.73
CA ARG A 91 -11.97 18.09 7.28
C ARG A 91 -11.83 17.95 5.77
N TYR A 92 -12.52 18.77 4.98
CA TYR A 92 -12.46 18.66 3.51
C TYR A 92 -11.23 19.36 2.94
N ASP A 93 -10.78 20.41 3.60
CA ASP A 93 -9.62 21.22 3.19
C ASP A 93 -8.30 20.72 3.81
N ALA A 94 -8.32 19.57 4.50
CA ALA A 94 -7.11 19.00 5.05
C ALA A 94 -6.13 18.61 3.92
N PRO A 95 -4.83 18.92 4.05
CA PRO A 95 -3.81 18.41 3.14
C PRO A 95 -3.87 16.88 3.04
N LEU A 96 -3.42 16.35 1.91
CA LEU A 96 -3.24 14.91 1.79
C LEU A 96 -2.19 14.44 2.82
N ALA A 97 -2.57 13.44 3.60
CA ALA A 97 -1.68 12.82 4.57
C ALA A 97 -1.04 11.58 3.94
N PHE A 98 0.30 11.55 3.95
CA PHE A 98 1.09 10.39 3.58
C PHE A 98 1.92 10.00 4.79
N ASP A 99 1.75 8.78 5.28
CA ASP A 99 2.59 8.20 6.33
C ASP A 99 3.67 7.38 5.61
N ARG A 100 4.47 8.07 4.78
CA ARG A 100 5.51 7.43 3.98
C ARG A 100 6.50 6.76 4.93
N GLU A 101 7.05 5.64 4.49
CA GLU A 101 8.01 4.83 5.28
C GLU A 101 7.40 4.11 6.49
N ARG A 102 6.08 4.24 6.73
CA ARG A 102 5.38 3.46 7.75
C ARG A 102 5.58 1.96 7.60
N PHE A 103 5.58 1.48 6.36
CA PHE A 103 5.74 0.07 6.02
C PHE A 103 6.79 -0.10 4.93
N GLN A 104 7.60 -1.14 5.04
CA GLN A 104 8.51 -1.55 3.97
C GLN A 104 7.81 -2.47 2.96
N TRP A 105 8.37 -2.54 1.75
CA TRP A 105 7.89 -3.44 0.71
C TRP A 105 7.93 -4.92 1.16
N PRO A 106 6.79 -5.64 1.14
CA PRO A 106 6.72 -7.00 1.68
C PRO A 106 7.30 -8.07 0.74
N VAL A 107 7.53 -7.74 -0.53
CA VAL A 107 8.12 -8.65 -1.52
C VAL A 107 8.93 -7.85 -2.53
N LYS A 108 10.00 -8.45 -3.06
CA LYS A 108 10.72 -7.89 -4.22
C LYS A 108 9.91 -8.16 -5.49
N GLY A 109 9.45 -7.10 -6.14
CA GLY A 109 8.58 -7.19 -7.30
C GLY A 109 8.16 -5.81 -7.80
N TYR A 110 7.08 -5.77 -8.59
CA TYR A 110 6.48 -4.52 -9.07
C TYR A 110 4.96 -4.60 -9.01
N VAL A 111 4.30 -3.46 -8.79
CA VAL A 111 2.83 -3.39 -8.72
C VAL A 111 2.24 -3.61 -10.12
N ILE A 112 1.31 -4.56 -10.23
CA ILE A 112 0.56 -4.87 -11.46
C ILE A 112 -0.92 -4.49 -11.38
N SER A 113 -1.44 -4.26 -10.18
CA SER A 113 -2.81 -3.78 -9.95
C SER A 113 -2.84 -2.86 -8.74
N GLY A 114 -3.48 -1.70 -8.88
CA GLY A 114 -3.57 -0.68 -7.84
C GLY A 114 -4.82 -0.81 -6.97
N PHE A 115 -4.83 -0.09 -5.85
CA PHE A 115 -6.00 0.08 -4.99
C PHE A 115 -7.11 0.89 -5.69
N GLY A 116 -8.37 0.56 -5.42
CA GLY A 116 -9.52 1.36 -5.85
C GLY A 116 -10.53 0.59 -6.70
N MET A 117 -11.27 1.31 -7.55
CA MET A 117 -12.31 0.72 -8.41
C MET A 117 -11.72 0.34 -9.78
N ARG A 118 -11.94 -0.90 -10.23
CA ARG A 118 -11.47 -1.42 -11.52
C ARG A 118 -12.58 -2.18 -12.25
N ASP A 119 -13.00 -1.69 -13.42
CA ASP A 119 -14.06 -2.33 -14.24
C ASP A 119 -15.34 -2.68 -13.45
N GLY A 120 -15.71 -1.84 -12.48
CA GLY A 120 -16.86 -2.06 -11.59
C GLY A 120 -16.60 -3.01 -10.41
N SER A 121 -15.40 -3.59 -10.31
CA SER A 121 -14.93 -4.38 -9.16
C SER A 121 -14.03 -3.55 -8.25
N ARG A 122 -14.30 -3.61 -6.96
CA ARG A 122 -13.47 -2.98 -5.93
C ARG A 122 -12.23 -3.81 -5.64
N HIS A 123 -11.09 -3.15 -5.46
CA HIS A 123 -9.82 -3.73 -5.06
C HIS A 123 -9.30 -3.04 -3.79
N ASP A 124 -9.21 -3.80 -2.69
CA ASP A 124 -8.91 -3.27 -1.34
C ASP A 124 -7.41 -3.17 -1.02
N GLY A 125 -6.54 -3.51 -1.99
CA GLY A 125 -5.10 -3.52 -1.83
C GLY A 125 -4.37 -3.24 -3.13
N VAL A 126 -3.11 -3.64 -3.19
CA VAL A 126 -2.29 -3.66 -4.42
C VAL A 126 -1.85 -5.09 -4.70
N ASP A 127 -1.75 -5.43 -5.99
CA ASP A 127 -1.19 -6.71 -6.41
C ASP A 127 0.25 -6.49 -6.86
N ILE A 128 1.17 -7.21 -6.23
CA ILE A 128 2.61 -7.12 -6.48
C ILE A 128 3.07 -8.39 -7.19
N LYS A 129 3.54 -8.24 -8.43
CA LYS A 129 4.04 -9.35 -9.22
C LYS A 129 5.35 -9.86 -8.65
N ALA A 130 5.38 -11.15 -8.38
CA ALA A 130 6.55 -11.90 -7.97
C ALA A 130 6.38 -13.36 -8.41
N SER A 131 7.48 -14.09 -8.55
CA SER A 131 7.46 -15.51 -8.91
C SER A 131 6.84 -16.34 -7.79
N SER A 132 6.19 -17.46 -8.14
CA SER A 132 5.71 -18.43 -7.14
C SER A 132 6.86 -18.88 -6.24
N GLY A 133 6.62 -18.98 -4.94
CA GLY A 133 7.64 -19.33 -3.95
C GLY A 133 8.54 -18.17 -3.51
N SER A 134 8.41 -16.97 -4.08
CA SER A 134 9.19 -15.81 -3.61
C SER A 134 8.89 -15.51 -2.14
N PRO A 135 9.87 -15.09 -1.33
CA PRO A 135 9.66 -14.79 0.08
C PRO A 135 8.78 -13.56 0.26
N ILE A 136 7.81 -13.65 1.17
CA ILE A 136 6.99 -12.54 1.64
C ILE A 136 7.40 -12.22 3.07
N TYR A 137 7.71 -10.96 3.31
CA TYR A 137 8.17 -10.44 4.59
C TYR A 137 7.10 -9.58 5.25
N ALA A 138 7.11 -9.55 6.59
CA ALA A 138 6.33 -8.61 7.36
C ALA A 138 6.73 -7.17 6.99
N ALA A 139 5.73 -6.34 6.74
CA ALA A 139 5.92 -4.97 6.27
C ALA A 139 6.24 -4.00 7.41
N GLY A 140 5.99 -4.42 8.65
CA GLY A 140 6.28 -3.68 9.88
C GLY A 140 6.17 -4.60 11.09
N ASP A 141 6.70 -4.17 12.23
CA ASP A 141 6.58 -4.86 13.51
C ASP A 141 5.10 -5.05 13.91
N GLY A 142 4.72 -6.21 14.42
CA GLY A 142 3.35 -6.44 14.84
C GLY A 142 3.04 -7.86 15.31
N ASP A 143 1.78 -8.08 15.65
CA ASP A 143 1.26 -9.38 16.08
C ASP A 143 0.43 -10.00 14.97
N VAL A 144 0.67 -11.27 14.66
CA VAL A 144 -0.13 -12.05 13.73
C VAL A 144 -1.51 -12.30 14.34
N VAL A 145 -2.55 -11.72 13.75
CA VAL A 145 -3.94 -11.79 14.25
C VAL A 145 -4.84 -12.68 13.39
N TYR A 146 -4.35 -13.16 12.26
CA TYR A 146 -5.02 -14.18 11.45
C TYR A 146 -4.00 -14.99 10.66
N VAL A 147 -4.17 -16.30 10.64
CA VAL A 147 -3.51 -17.23 9.72
C VAL A 147 -4.55 -18.25 9.29
N GLY A 148 -4.78 -18.38 7.98
CA GLY A 148 -5.79 -19.31 7.48
C GLY A 148 -6.04 -19.16 6.00
N SER A 149 -7.22 -19.59 5.56
CA SER A 149 -7.68 -19.45 4.18
C SER A 149 -9.06 -18.83 4.14
N LEU A 150 -9.28 -17.87 3.24
CA LEU A 150 -10.55 -17.19 3.06
C LEU A 150 -10.94 -17.21 1.59
N ARG A 151 -12.25 -17.40 1.31
CA ARG A 151 -12.76 -17.39 -0.07
C ARG A 151 -12.39 -16.08 -0.76
N GLY A 152 -11.87 -16.17 -1.98
CA GLY A 152 -11.34 -15.02 -2.73
C GLY A 152 -9.86 -14.78 -2.44
N TYR A 153 -9.48 -14.65 -1.16
CA TYR A 153 -8.10 -14.34 -0.74
C TYR A 153 -7.14 -15.54 -0.78
N GLY A 154 -7.66 -16.78 -0.71
CA GLY A 154 -6.81 -17.95 -0.56
C GLY A 154 -6.12 -17.97 0.79
N ASN A 155 -4.90 -18.51 0.83
CA ASN A 155 -4.10 -18.50 2.05
C ASN A 155 -3.70 -17.06 2.41
N LEU A 156 -3.92 -16.72 3.67
CA LEU A 156 -3.96 -15.36 4.16
C LEU A 156 -3.26 -15.25 5.51
N ILE A 157 -2.51 -14.17 5.69
CA ILE A 157 -2.02 -13.68 6.98
C ILE A 157 -2.54 -12.24 7.17
N ILE A 158 -2.94 -11.92 8.40
CA ILE A 158 -3.20 -10.53 8.83
C ILE A 158 -2.32 -10.23 10.02
N ILE A 159 -1.56 -9.14 9.95
CA ILE A 159 -0.73 -8.63 11.05
C ILE A 159 -1.36 -7.34 11.57
N ARG A 160 -1.47 -7.22 12.89
CA ARG A 160 -1.84 -5.98 13.59
C ARG A 160 -0.58 -5.26 14.01
N HIS A 161 -0.52 -3.97 13.73
CA HIS A 161 0.56 -3.07 14.12
C HIS A 161 0.09 -2.04 15.15
N ALA A 162 1.01 -1.18 15.58
CA ALA A 162 0.68 0.02 16.37
C ALA A 162 -0.36 0.91 15.66
N ASP A 163 -0.96 1.84 16.41
CA ASP A 163 -1.90 2.86 15.91
C ASP A 163 -3.13 2.33 15.14
N ARG A 164 -3.51 1.07 15.42
CA ARG A 164 -4.63 0.36 14.78
C ARG A 164 -4.43 0.11 13.28
N TYR A 165 -3.19 0.05 12.83
CA TYR A 165 -2.90 -0.41 11.48
C TYR A 165 -2.95 -1.94 11.39
N TYR A 166 -3.34 -2.42 10.22
CA TYR A 166 -3.30 -3.83 9.87
C TYR A 166 -2.75 -3.99 8.45
N THR A 167 -1.98 -5.05 8.24
CA THR A 167 -1.55 -5.46 6.90
C THR A 167 -2.08 -6.85 6.58
N THR A 168 -2.45 -7.05 5.32
CA THR A 168 -3.01 -8.31 4.81
C THR A 168 -2.09 -8.85 3.72
N TYR A 169 -1.78 -10.15 3.78
CA TYR A 169 -0.93 -10.85 2.82
C TYR A 169 -1.67 -12.07 2.28
N ALA A 170 -2.11 -12.02 1.02
CA ALA A 170 -2.99 -13.02 0.45
C ALA A 170 -2.44 -13.67 -0.83
N HIS A 171 -3.15 -14.70 -1.28
CA HIS A 171 -2.75 -15.60 -2.37
C HIS A 171 -1.47 -16.40 -2.07
N ASN A 172 -1.09 -16.51 -0.80
CA ASN A 172 0.14 -17.18 -0.39
C ASN A 172 0.12 -18.65 -0.85
N SER A 173 1.26 -19.20 -1.25
CA SER A 173 1.38 -20.65 -1.44
C SER A 173 1.52 -21.34 -0.08
N LYS A 174 2.21 -20.70 0.86
CA LYS A 174 2.44 -21.19 2.22
C LYS A 174 2.48 -20.03 3.21
N ASN A 175 1.78 -20.20 4.34
CA ASN A 175 1.94 -19.34 5.53
C ASN A 175 2.97 -20.01 6.45
N ILE A 176 3.97 -19.27 6.94
CA ILE A 176 5.08 -19.80 7.74
C ILE A 176 4.91 -19.48 9.23
N VAL A 177 4.26 -18.36 9.54
CA VAL A 177 3.97 -17.90 10.92
C VAL A 177 2.67 -18.47 11.47
N LYS A 178 2.49 -18.36 12.79
CA LYS A 178 1.32 -18.84 13.54
C LYS A 178 0.49 -17.68 14.11
N LEU A 179 -0.79 -17.96 14.40
CA LEU A 179 -1.65 -17.02 15.10
C LEU A 179 -1.07 -16.67 16.47
N GLY A 180 -1.02 -15.37 16.79
CA GLY A 180 -0.50 -14.84 18.05
C GLY A 180 1.01 -14.58 18.06
N GLU A 181 1.73 -14.98 17.02
CA GLU A 181 3.17 -14.74 16.90
C GLU A 181 3.48 -13.25 16.71
N HIS A 182 4.51 -12.75 17.40
CA HIS A 182 5.02 -11.40 17.18
C HIS A 182 6.13 -11.45 16.15
N VAL A 183 6.04 -10.61 15.11
CA VAL A 183 6.99 -10.55 14.01
C VAL A 183 7.62 -9.18 13.88
N LYS A 184 8.86 -9.14 13.39
CA LYS A 184 9.58 -7.91 13.06
C LYS A 184 9.45 -7.52 11.61
N ALA A 185 9.55 -6.22 11.33
CA ALA A 185 9.69 -5.74 9.96
C ALA A 185 10.85 -6.48 9.26
N GLY A 186 10.57 -7.10 8.12
CA GLY A 186 11.57 -7.87 7.36
C GLY A 186 11.66 -9.34 7.72
N GLU A 187 10.86 -9.80 8.67
CA GLU A 187 10.77 -11.21 9.01
C GLU A 187 9.99 -11.99 7.94
N LEU A 188 10.46 -13.19 7.60
CA LEU A 188 9.82 -14.05 6.60
C LEU A 188 8.53 -14.63 7.16
N ILE A 189 7.39 -14.34 6.53
CA ILE A 189 6.07 -14.75 7.03
C ILE A 189 5.32 -15.71 6.11
N ALA A 190 5.61 -15.68 4.81
CA ALA A 190 4.92 -16.49 3.81
C ALA A 190 5.73 -16.64 2.53
N LEU A 191 5.20 -17.44 1.61
CA LEU A 191 5.70 -17.55 0.24
C LEU A 191 4.61 -17.15 -0.75
N VAL A 192 5.00 -16.45 -1.81
CA VAL A 192 4.10 -16.06 -2.92
C VAL A 192 3.48 -17.31 -3.55
N GLY A 193 2.21 -17.21 -3.89
CA GLY A 193 1.48 -18.26 -4.60
C GLY A 193 0.41 -17.68 -5.52
N ALA A 194 -0.60 -18.49 -5.78
CA ALA A 194 -1.78 -18.12 -6.55
C ALA A 194 -3.04 -18.79 -5.95
N THR A 195 -3.09 -18.95 -4.62
CA THR A 195 -4.23 -19.61 -3.96
C THR A 195 -5.47 -18.71 -3.93
N GLY A 196 -6.67 -19.29 -3.85
CA GLY A 196 -7.91 -18.52 -3.87
C GLY A 196 -8.28 -18.05 -5.29
N ARG A 197 -8.71 -16.78 -5.42
CA ARG A 197 -9.09 -16.20 -6.73
C ARG A 197 -7.95 -15.32 -7.26
N ALA A 198 -6.92 -15.97 -7.79
CA ALA A 198 -5.77 -15.33 -8.43
C ALA A 198 -5.64 -15.80 -9.88
N THR A 199 -5.31 -14.90 -10.81
CA THR A 199 -5.09 -15.23 -12.24
C THR A 199 -3.66 -15.73 -12.52
N GLY A 200 -2.77 -15.65 -11.54
CA GLY A 200 -1.40 -16.13 -11.61
C GLY A 200 -0.61 -15.71 -10.36
N PRO A 201 0.68 -16.07 -10.25
CA PRO A 201 1.47 -15.75 -9.07
C PRO A 201 1.64 -14.24 -8.85
N HIS A 202 1.21 -13.77 -7.68
CA HIS A 202 1.38 -12.41 -7.14
C HIS A 202 1.08 -12.41 -5.64
N LEU A 203 1.48 -11.34 -4.95
CA LEU A 203 1.02 -11.03 -3.61
C LEU A 203 -0.11 -9.99 -3.70
N HIS A 204 -1.26 -10.29 -3.10
CA HIS A 204 -2.25 -9.25 -2.80
C HIS A 204 -1.96 -8.68 -1.41
N PHE A 205 -1.64 -7.39 -1.37
CA PHE A 205 -1.22 -6.67 -0.16
C PHE A 205 -2.19 -5.55 0.18
N GLU A 206 -2.74 -5.55 1.39
CA GLU A 206 -3.61 -4.47 1.89
C GLU A 206 -2.97 -3.75 3.08
N VAL A 207 -3.29 -2.46 3.20
CA VAL A 207 -3.09 -1.67 4.42
C VAL A 207 -4.47 -1.19 4.90
N ARG A 208 -4.74 -1.37 6.19
CA ARG A 208 -6.00 -0.93 6.82
C ARG A 208 -5.72 -0.08 8.04
N VAL A 209 -6.58 0.91 8.30
CA VAL A 209 -6.66 1.65 9.56
C VAL A 209 -7.98 1.31 10.22
N GLY A 210 -7.93 0.59 11.34
CA GLY A 210 -9.10 -0.10 11.88
C GLY A 210 -9.69 -1.05 10.84
N ALA A 211 -10.97 -0.87 10.51
CA ALA A 211 -11.66 -1.71 9.52
C ALA A 211 -11.54 -1.19 8.07
N THR A 212 -11.01 0.02 7.86
CA THR A 212 -11.04 0.70 6.56
C THR A 212 -9.76 0.42 5.77
N ALA A 213 -9.91 -0.18 4.58
CA ALA A 213 -8.83 -0.30 3.62
C ALA A 213 -8.41 1.07 3.08
N ARG A 214 -7.10 1.28 2.98
CA ARG A 214 -6.44 2.50 2.50
C ARG A 214 -5.49 2.11 1.39
N ASN A 215 -5.20 3.02 0.47
CA ASN A 215 -4.26 2.74 -0.61
C ASN A 215 -2.87 2.46 -0.03
N PRO A 216 -2.34 1.22 -0.15
CA PRO A 216 -1.04 0.85 0.41
C PRO A 216 0.09 1.79 -0.02
N LEU A 217 0.05 2.32 -1.25
CA LEU A 217 1.10 3.18 -1.81
C LEU A 217 1.31 4.49 -1.05
N PHE A 218 0.36 4.88 -0.18
CA PHE A 218 0.48 6.09 0.65
C PHE A 218 1.26 5.83 1.96
N PHE A 219 1.62 4.57 2.22
CA PHE A 219 2.33 4.11 3.42
C PHE A 219 3.70 3.48 3.10
N MET A 220 4.06 3.38 1.82
CA MET A 220 5.31 2.75 1.35
C MET A 220 6.36 3.81 0.99
N PRO A 221 7.65 3.46 1.03
CA PRO A 221 8.71 4.21 0.37
C PRO A 221 8.42 4.35 -1.13
N THR A 222 8.70 5.53 -1.69
CA THR A 222 8.54 5.79 -3.14
C THR A 222 9.60 5.15 -4.01
N GLU A 223 10.69 4.68 -3.42
CA GLU A 223 11.70 3.88 -4.09
C GLU A 223 11.28 2.42 -4.11
N ASN A 224 10.70 1.98 -5.23
CA ASN A 224 10.52 0.55 -5.46
C ASN A 224 11.90 -0.11 -5.54
N ASN A 225 12.05 -1.27 -4.89
CA ASN A 225 13.17 -2.21 -5.00
C ASN A 225 13.54 -2.63 -6.45
N ALA A 226 12.78 -2.18 -7.46
CA ALA A 226 13.13 -2.28 -8.88
C ALA A 226 14.31 -1.38 -9.30
N THR A 227 14.57 -0.28 -8.61
CA THR A 227 15.64 0.68 -9.00
C THR A 227 17.03 0.34 -8.46
N ALA A 228 17.13 -0.50 -7.43
CA ALA A 228 18.42 -0.94 -6.90
C ALA A 228 19.20 -1.85 -7.89
N SER A 229 18.49 -2.58 -8.76
CA SER A 229 19.13 -3.36 -9.83
C SER A 229 19.51 -2.49 -11.05
N ALA A 230 18.74 -1.44 -11.35
CA ALA A 230 19.00 -0.55 -12.48
C ALA A 230 20.17 0.43 -12.24
N LYS A 231 20.53 0.70 -10.98
CA LYS A 231 21.71 1.53 -10.65
C LYS A 231 23.06 0.80 -10.82
N LYS A 232 23.10 -0.54 -10.88
CA LYS A 232 24.34 -1.30 -11.08
C LYS A 232 24.77 -1.44 -12.55
N SER A 233 23.88 -1.21 -13.51
CA SER A 233 24.19 -1.35 -14.95
C SER A 233 24.51 -0.03 -15.67
N ASN A 234 24.40 1.12 -14.99
CA ASN A 234 24.62 2.45 -15.59
C ASN A 234 25.91 3.16 -15.14
N SER A 235 26.95 2.42 -14.72
CA SER A 235 28.31 2.96 -14.75
C SER A 235 28.90 2.76 -16.15
N SER A 236 28.43 3.56 -17.12
CA SER A 236 29.06 3.63 -18.44
C SER A 236 30.30 4.53 -18.39
N PRO A 237 31.37 4.22 -19.13
CA PRO A 237 32.71 4.71 -18.88
C PRO A 237 32.88 6.19 -19.24
N ARG A 238 33.70 6.90 -18.44
CA ARG A 238 34.14 8.29 -18.68
C ARG A 238 34.65 8.45 -20.12
N VAL A 239 33.89 9.16 -20.95
CA VAL A 239 34.33 9.60 -22.28
C VAL A 239 35.43 10.65 -22.10
N ARG A 240 36.64 10.35 -22.58
CA ARG A 240 37.75 11.29 -22.68
C ARG A 240 37.41 12.37 -23.71
N LYS A 241 37.49 13.65 -23.33
CA LYS A 241 37.32 14.79 -24.23
C LYS A 241 38.44 14.82 -25.27
N GLY A 242 38.11 14.53 -26.54
CA GLY A 242 38.99 14.72 -27.69
C GLY A 242 38.84 16.14 -28.24
N HIS A 243 39.97 16.79 -28.52
CA HIS A 243 40.09 18.13 -29.10
C HIS A 243 39.50 18.19 -30.52
N TYR A 244 38.74 19.24 -30.82
CA TYR A 244 38.20 19.55 -32.14
C TYR A 244 39.08 20.60 -32.85
N THR A 245 39.62 20.25 -34.02
CA THR A 245 40.25 21.21 -34.96
C THR A 245 39.36 21.41 -36.18
N PRO A 246 39.06 22.67 -36.60
CA PRO A 246 38.18 22.93 -37.73
C PRO A 246 38.90 22.76 -39.08
N LYS A 247 38.26 22.09 -40.04
CA LYS A 247 38.73 22.00 -41.44
C LYS A 247 38.31 23.23 -42.25
N LYS A 248 39.24 23.78 -43.04
CA LYS A 248 39.05 24.89 -43.98
C LYS A 248 38.08 24.53 -45.12
N LYS A 249 37.18 25.46 -45.48
CA LYS A 249 36.30 25.39 -46.65
C LYS A 249 37.11 25.63 -47.93
N VAL A 250 36.86 24.84 -48.97
CA VAL A 250 37.34 25.07 -50.34
C VAL A 250 36.13 25.33 -51.23
N ASP A 251 36.12 26.50 -51.86
CA ASP A 251 35.13 26.94 -52.85
C ASP A 251 35.43 26.31 -54.22
N LYS A 252 34.38 25.78 -54.87
CA LYS A 252 34.38 25.41 -56.28
C LYS A 252 33.64 26.48 -57.07
N ARG A 253 34.36 27.50 -57.53
CA ARG A 253 34.00 28.27 -58.72
C ARG A 253 35.21 29.06 -59.21
N GLY A 254 35.90 28.50 -60.20
CA GLY A 254 36.99 29.16 -60.88
C GLY A 254 36.51 30.39 -61.65
N ARG A 255 37.12 31.54 -61.37
CA ARG A 255 37.36 32.61 -62.33
C ARG A 255 38.56 33.44 -61.86
N ARG A 256 39.66 33.36 -62.61
CA ARG A 256 40.74 34.34 -62.59
C ARG A 256 40.22 35.64 -63.19
N ARG A 257 40.57 36.79 -62.60
CA ARG A 257 41.22 37.91 -63.31
C ARG A 257 41.65 39.02 -62.34
N ARG A 258 42.93 39.36 -62.51
CA ARG A 258 43.68 40.61 -62.31
C ARG A 258 43.31 41.51 -61.14
#